data_AF-A0A4Q3T6K5-F1
#
_entry.id   AF-A0A4Q3T6K5-F1
#
_cell.length_a   1.000
_cell.length_b   1.000
_cell.length_c   1.000
_cell.angle_alpha   90.00
_cell.angle_beta   90.00
_cell.angle_gamma   90.00
#
_symmetry.space_group_name_H-M   'P 1'
#
loop_
_entity.id
_entity.type
_entity.pdbx_description
1 polymer ?
#
loop_
_entity_poly.entity_id
_entity_poly.type
_entity_poly.pdbx_seq_one_letter_code
_entity_poly.pdbx_strand_id
1 'polypeptide(L)'
;MSLRTVKVSSFAPGVNNRLEPTQLATTLPDGKKGTFLYGADNVDLNEKGYIKRRRGRTTAIAGNCHSLWADEEGAYAVIDGALKTLMPSGAGLLASTVRAGMPNLPVSYSRGADGEAYWTNGALLRRIAVGTTDRPAATPTLSSIPAIGLTGGALAAGKYLVAMTVRDADGESPATPVVQIDVPANGGITVSSSAAIEVYMSAPDGDVLTLQRSEATGAIAILTH
;
A
#
# COMPACT_ATOMS: atom_id res chain seq x y z
N MET A 1 -0.87 -18.88 31.62
CA MET A 1 -0.40 -17.52 31.27
C MET A 1 0.29 -16.93 32.50
N SER A 2 1.61 -16.72 32.44
CA SER A 2 2.35 -16.07 33.54
C SER A 2 2.34 -14.57 33.30
N LEU A 3 1.74 -13.81 34.22
CA LEU A 3 1.74 -12.34 34.17
C LEU A 3 3.14 -11.86 34.58
N ARG A 4 3.91 -11.36 33.61
CA ARG A 4 5.20 -10.73 33.87
C ARG A 4 4.95 -9.34 34.47
N THR A 5 5.21 -9.18 35.76
CA THR A 5 5.22 -7.85 36.39
C THR A 5 6.34 -7.01 35.78
N VAL A 6 5.98 -6.02 34.96
CA VAL A 6 6.91 -4.99 34.51
C VAL A 6 6.91 -3.90 35.57
N LYS A 7 8.05 -3.71 36.25
CA LYS A 7 8.27 -2.51 37.06
C LYS A 7 8.42 -1.34 36.09
N VAL A 8 7.35 -0.56 35.94
CA VAL A 8 7.48 0.80 35.42
C VAL A 8 8.33 1.55 36.45
N SER A 9 9.47 2.09 36.04
CA SER A 9 10.35 2.85 36.93
C SER A 9 9.58 4.03 37.53
N SER A 10 10.03 4.55 38.68
CA SER A 10 9.38 5.72 39.25
C SER A 10 9.48 6.86 38.24
N PHE A 11 8.36 7.50 37.92
CA PHE A 11 8.38 8.83 37.35
C PHE A 11 9.09 9.72 38.38
N ALA A 12 10.38 10.01 38.17
CA ALA A 12 11.07 11.07 38.89
C ALA A 12 10.16 12.31 38.90
N PRO A 13 10.13 13.12 39.97
CA PRO A 13 9.11 14.15 40.14
C PRO A 13 9.11 15.05 38.89
N GLY A 14 8.08 14.85 38.06
CA GLY A 14 7.93 15.49 36.78
C GLY A 14 7.16 16.78 36.94
N VAL A 15 6.20 17.01 36.05
CA VAL A 15 5.29 18.15 36.14
C VAL A 15 4.06 17.77 36.96
N ASN A 16 3.65 18.62 37.90
CA ASN A 16 2.39 18.47 38.64
C ASN A 16 1.59 19.77 38.64
N ASN A 17 0.56 19.81 37.77
CA ASN A 17 -0.30 20.97 37.60
C ASN A 17 -1.56 20.93 38.48
N ARG A 18 -1.62 20.02 39.47
CA ARG A 18 -2.76 19.88 40.38
C ARG A 18 -2.50 20.48 41.77
N LEU A 19 -1.23 20.61 42.13
CA LEU A 19 -0.81 21.17 43.41
C LEU A 19 -0.52 22.66 43.26
N GLU A 20 -0.73 23.40 44.34
CA GLU A 20 -0.30 24.80 44.39
C GLU A 20 1.23 24.89 44.27
N PRO A 21 1.77 26.00 43.73
CA PRO A 21 3.22 26.21 43.64
C PRO A 21 3.98 26.04 44.96
N THR A 22 3.30 26.28 46.08
CA THR A 22 3.83 26.14 47.45
C THR A 22 3.83 24.71 47.97
N GLN A 23 3.16 23.77 47.28
CA GLN A 23 2.92 22.39 47.73
C GLN A 23 3.62 21.35 46.85
N LEU A 24 4.61 21.75 46.04
CA LEU A 24 5.27 20.85 45.09
C LEU A 24 6.31 19.92 45.72
N ALA A 25 6.66 20.12 46.98
CA ALA A 25 7.57 19.24 47.71
C ALA A 25 6.94 17.87 47.94
N THR A 26 7.68 16.81 47.68
CA THR A 26 7.23 15.42 47.83
C THR A 26 8.35 14.54 48.38
N THR A 27 7.97 13.35 48.86
CA THR A 27 8.91 12.29 49.21
C THR A 27 8.73 11.16 48.21
N LEU A 28 9.81 10.80 47.52
CA LEU A 28 9.83 9.75 46.52
C LEU A 28 9.75 8.36 47.17
N PRO A 29 9.39 7.31 46.41
CA PRO A 29 9.28 5.95 46.94
C PRO A 29 10.55 5.40 47.59
N ASP A 30 11.72 5.95 47.24
CA ASP A 30 13.02 5.60 47.82
C ASP A 30 13.37 6.44 49.07
N GLY A 31 12.42 7.21 49.59
CA GLY A 31 12.58 8.06 50.78
C GLY A 31 13.28 9.39 50.51
N LYS A 32 13.76 9.66 49.28
CA LYS A 32 14.40 10.93 48.95
C LYS A 32 13.37 12.05 48.85
N LYS A 33 13.80 13.27 49.20
CA LYS A 33 13.00 14.47 48.94
C LYS A 33 13.13 14.86 47.47
N GLY A 34 12.02 15.24 46.88
CA GLY A 34 11.94 15.78 45.53
C GLY A 34 10.94 16.93 45.48
N THR A 35 10.97 17.69 44.39
CA THR A 35 10.02 18.77 44.16
C THR A 35 9.48 18.62 42.75
N PHE A 36 8.16 18.60 42.59
CA PHE A 36 7.54 18.64 41.26
C PHE A 36 7.83 19.97 40.57
N LEU A 37 7.87 19.96 39.25
CA LEU A 37 7.82 21.17 38.46
C LEU A 37 6.37 21.66 38.38
N TYR A 38 6.19 22.96 38.62
CA TYR A 38 4.92 23.65 38.34
C TYR A 38 4.62 23.70 36.83
N GLY A 39 5.67 23.71 36.01
CA GLY A 39 5.59 23.76 34.56
C GLY A 39 6.94 23.45 33.94
N ALA A 40 6.93 22.99 32.69
CA ALA A 40 8.11 22.64 31.94
C ALA A 40 7.93 23.13 30.50
N ASP A 41 8.73 24.13 30.10
CA ASP A 41 8.74 24.64 28.73
C ASP A 41 10.07 24.28 28.06
N ASN A 42 9.99 23.57 26.93
CA ASN A 42 11.14 23.15 26.12
C ASN A 42 12.27 22.48 26.92
N VAL A 43 11.91 21.60 27.87
CA VAL A 43 12.86 20.80 28.64
C VAL A 43 12.58 19.31 28.52
N ASP A 44 13.64 18.51 28.55
CA ASP A 44 13.60 17.06 28.74
C ASP A 44 13.95 16.74 30.19
N LEU A 45 13.16 15.87 30.82
CA LEU A 45 13.42 15.35 32.16
C LEU A 45 13.97 13.93 32.03
N ASN A 46 15.12 13.67 32.65
CA ASN A 46 15.64 12.29 32.69
C ASN A 46 15.17 11.54 33.93
N GLU A 47 15.43 10.23 33.95
CA GLU A 47 15.06 9.34 35.05
C GLU A 47 15.67 9.71 36.41
N LYS A 48 16.72 10.54 36.41
CA LYS A 48 17.36 11.06 37.63
C LYS A 48 16.80 12.41 38.09
N GLY A 49 15.80 12.95 37.39
CA GLY A 49 15.20 14.25 37.66
C GLY A 49 16.03 15.45 37.17
N TYR A 50 17.08 15.24 36.37
CA TYR A 50 17.80 16.36 35.75
C TYR A 50 16.98 16.96 34.62
N ILE A 51 16.95 18.29 34.63
CA ILE A 51 16.32 19.11 33.61
C ILE A 51 17.39 19.46 32.58
N LYS A 52 17.11 19.18 31.31
CA LYS A 52 17.92 19.65 30.18
C LYS A 52 17.06 20.44 29.23
N ARG A 53 17.62 21.44 28.55
CA ARG A 53 16.93 22.02 27.38
C ARG A 53 16.66 20.92 26.38
N ARG A 54 15.43 20.89 25.86
CA ARG A 54 15.03 19.97 24.80
C ARG A 54 15.93 20.19 23.61
N ARG A 55 16.34 19.09 22.97
CA ARG A 55 17.16 19.17 21.77
C ARG A 55 16.41 19.99 20.72
N GLY A 56 17.06 21.04 20.21
CA GLY A 56 16.49 21.88 19.16
C GLY A 56 16.17 21.06 17.92
N ARG A 57 15.18 21.51 17.15
CA ARG A 57 14.82 20.95 15.84
C ARG A 57 14.90 22.08 14.82
N THR A 58 15.39 21.75 13.64
CA THR A 58 15.34 22.62 12.47
C THR A 58 14.39 21.97 11.47
N THR A 59 13.56 22.78 10.81
CA THR A 59 12.69 22.31 9.73
C THR A 59 13.54 21.74 8.60
N ALA A 60 13.40 20.46 8.31
CA ALA A 60 14.12 19.81 7.21
C ALA A 60 13.51 20.15 5.85
N ILE A 61 12.18 20.09 5.77
CA ILE A 61 11.39 20.44 4.59
C ILE A 61 10.17 21.24 5.06
N ALA A 62 9.94 22.38 4.43
CA ALA A 62 8.75 23.21 4.64
C ALA A 62 7.65 22.83 3.63
N GLY A 63 6.40 23.18 3.95
CA GLY A 63 5.23 22.94 3.11
C GLY A 63 4.08 22.31 3.90
N ASN A 64 2.93 22.11 3.24
CA ASN A 64 1.82 21.35 3.79
C ASN A 64 2.16 19.86 3.72
N CYS A 65 2.72 19.34 4.81
CA CYS A 65 3.21 17.96 4.90
C CYS A 65 2.21 17.08 5.65
N HIS A 66 1.81 15.97 5.06
CA HIS A 66 1.00 14.96 5.73
C HIS A 66 1.33 13.54 5.24
N SER A 67 0.76 12.54 5.93
CA SER A 67 0.91 11.13 5.59
C SER A 67 2.38 10.68 5.51
N LEU A 68 3.20 11.05 6.50
CA LEU A 68 4.57 10.56 6.58
C LEU A 68 4.58 9.07 6.89
N TRP A 69 5.34 8.31 6.11
CA TRP A 69 5.63 6.90 6.36
C TRP A 69 7.09 6.63 6.04
N ALA A 70 7.71 5.70 6.78
CA ALA A 70 9.07 5.28 6.53
C ALA A 70 9.29 3.85 7.02
N ASP A 71 10.22 3.15 6.37
CA ASP A 71 10.77 1.87 6.78
C ASP A 71 12.29 1.83 6.52
N GLU A 72 12.88 0.63 6.52
CA GLU A 72 14.32 0.45 6.29
C GLU A 72 14.77 0.79 4.86
N GLU A 73 13.85 0.79 3.90
CA GLU A 73 14.15 0.97 2.47
C GLU A 73 13.86 2.39 1.97
N GLY A 74 13.01 3.14 2.66
CA GLY A 74 12.75 4.52 2.28
C GLY A 74 11.71 5.23 3.13
N ALA A 75 11.48 6.50 2.79
CA ALA A 75 10.47 7.33 3.42
C ALA A 75 9.66 8.07 2.36
N TYR A 76 8.36 8.23 2.62
CA TYR A 76 7.42 8.91 1.74
C TYR A 76 6.54 9.85 2.53
N ALA A 77 6.18 10.97 1.93
CA ALA A 77 5.20 11.90 2.47
C ALA A 77 4.48 12.64 1.34
N VAL A 78 3.29 13.15 1.61
CA VAL A 78 2.66 14.12 0.72
C VAL A 78 3.08 15.52 1.16
N ILE A 79 3.62 16.29 0.24
CA ILE A 79 4.11 17.66 0.47
C ILE A 79 3.57 18.54 -0.65
N ASP A 80 2.75 19.54 -0.29
CA ASP A 80 2.14 20.51 -1.22
C ASP A 80 1.40 19.85 -2.39
N GLY A 81 0.60 18.82 -2.10
CA GLY A 81 -0.18 18.11 -3.11
C GLY A 81 0.64 17.18 -4.02
N ALA A 82 1.86 16.82 -3.64
CA ALA A 82 2.66 15.82 -4.34
C ALA A 82 3.13 14.73 -3.38
N LEU A 83 3.01 13.47 -3.79
CA LEU A 83 3.67 12.35 -3.13
C LEU A 83 5.16 12.44 -3.43
N LYS A 84 5.99 12.49 -2.40
CA LYS A 84 7.44 12.60 -2.51
C LYS A 84 8.13 11.47 -1.77
N THR A 85 9.24 11.02 -2.31
CA THR A 85 10.23 10.21 -1.60
C THR A 85 11.17 11.15 -0.85
N LEU A 86 11.57 10.75 0.36
CA LEU A 86 12.44 11.49 1.24
C LEU A 86 13.72 10.69 1.45
N MET A 87 14.86 11.28 1.09
CA MET A 87 16.17 10.66 1.27
C MET A 87 17.07 11.57 2.11
N PRO A 88 17.91 11.02 3.00
CA PRO A 88 18.96 11.80 3.65
C PRO A 88 19.85 12.49 2.62
N SER A 89 20.12 13.78 2.83
CA SER A 89 21.04 14.56 2.00
C SER A 89 21.83 15.53 2.87
N GLY A 90 23.09 15.17 3.16
CA GLY A 90 23.93 15.91 4.10
C GLY A 90 23.28 16.02 5.48
N ALA A 91 23.08 17.26 5.96
CA ALA A 91 22.42 17.55 7.23
C ALA A 91 20.88 17.63 7.14
N GLY A 92 20.28 17.40 5.96
CA GLY A 92 18.86 17.57 5.71
C GLY A 92 18.22 16.39 4.96
N LEU A 93 17.08 16.68 4.33
CA LEU A 93 16.33 15.72 3.52
C LEU A 93 16.20 16.28 2.09
N LEU A 94 16.47 15.43 1.11
CA LEU A 94 16.08 15.66 -0.27
C LEU A 94 14.68 15.07 -0.49
N ALA A 95 13.78 15.87 -1.07
CA ALA A 95 12.44 15.42 -1.45
C ALA A 95 12.29 15.39 -2.97
N SER A 96 12.07 14.21 -3.54
CA SER A 96 11.85 14.02 -4.98
C SER A 96 10.40 13.63 -5.25
N THR A 97 9.79 14.22 -6.27
CA THR A 97 8.40 13.94 -6.61
C THR A 97 8.27 12.53 -7.21
N VAL A 98 7.45 11.71 -6.56
CA VAL A 98 7.03 10.39 -7.05
C VAL A 98 5.76 10.52 -7.87
N ARG A 99 4.80 11.32 -7.39
CA ARG A 99 3.53 11.60 -8.09
C ARG A 99 3.05 13.01 -7.77
N ALA A 100 2.76 13.78 -8.81
CA ALA A 100 2.12 15.10 -8.69
C ALA A 100 0.59 14.99 -8.66
N GLY A 101 -0.09 16.06 -8.24
CA GLY A 101 -1.54 16.16 -8.31
C GLY A 101 -2.27 15.23 -7.34
N MET A 102 -1.67 14.97 -6.18
CA MET A 102 -2.32 14.24 -5.11
C MET A 102 -3.49 15.06 -4.56
N PRO A 103 -4.71 14.50 -4.47
CA PRO A 103 -5.80 15.17 -3.78
C PRO A 103 -5.48 15.30 -2.29
N ASN A 104 -6.12 16.26 -1.62
CA ASN A 104 -5.98 16.48 -0.17
C ASN A 104 -6.73 15.38 0.62
N LEU A 105 -6.24 14.16 0.53
CA LEU A 105 -6.76 12.96 1.18
C LEU A 105 -5.63 12.30 1.99
N PRO A 106 -5.92 11.72 3.18
CA PRO A 106 -4.96 10.90 3.91
C PRO A 106 -4.42 9.78 3.03
N VAL A 107 -3.13 9.45 3.20
CA VAL A 107 -2.46 8.37 2.47
C VAL A 107 -1.95 7.36 3.47
N SER A 108 -2.25 6.09 3.24
CA SER A 108 -1.71 4.96 3.99
C SER A 108 -0.76 4.16 3.12
N TYR A 109 0.25 3.56 3.73
CA TYR A 109 1.32 2.84 3.04
C TYR A 109 1.52 1.46 3.65
N SER A 110 2.00 0.53 2.83
CA SER A 110 2.52 -0.76 3.27
C SER A 110 3.59 -1.23 2.30
N ARG A 111 4.63 -1.87 2.82
CA ARG A 111 5.60 -2.60 2.00
C ARG A 111 4.98 -3.93 1.58
N GLY A 112 5.06 -4.26 0.30
CA GLY A 112 4.67 -5.57 -0.22
C GLY A 112 5.77 -6.60 -0.04
N ALA A 113 5.43 -7.89 -0.21
CA ALA A 113 6.41 -8.98 -0.18
C ALA A 113 7.40 -8.94 -1.37
N ASP A 114 7.07 -8.17 -2.41
CA ASP A 114 7.92 -7.86 -3.56
C ASP A 114 8.94 -6.73 -3.30
N GLY A 115 8.91 -6.12 -2.10
CA GLY A 115 9.79 -5.01 -1.72
C GLY A 115 9.29 -3.64 -2.19
N GLU A 116 8.15 -3.56 -2.86
CA GLU A 116 7.61 -2.27 -3.32
C GLU A 116 6.71 -1.62 -2.26
N ALA A 117 6.70 -0.28 -2.21
CA ALA A 117 5.82 0.45 -1.30
C ALA A 117 4.45 0.68 -1.97
N TYR A 118 3.43 0.03 -1.45
CA TYR A 118 2.04 0.26 -1.83
C TYR A 118 1.48 1.44 -1.06
N TRP A 119 0.63 2.22 -1.72
CA TRP A 119 -0.06 3.33 -1.09
C TRP A 119 -1.50 3.43 -1.57
N THR A 120 -2.35 3.92 -0.67
CA THR A 120 -3.73 4.24 -0.99
C THR A 120 -4.18 5.51 -0.29
N ASN A 121 -5.01 6.29 -0.98
CA ASN A 121 -5.72 7.43 -0.41
C ASN A 121 -7.24 7.18 -0.32
N GLY A 122 -7.67 5.92 -0.38
CA GLY A 122 -9.07 5.51 -0.46
C GLY A 122 -9.72 5.65 -1.83
N ALA A 123 -9.17 6.49 -2.73
CA ALA A 123 -9.65 6.64 -4.11
C ALA A 123 -8.77 5.89 -5.13
N LEU A 124 -7.47 5.81 -4.86
CA LEU A 124 -6.48 5.13 -5.68
C LEU A 124 -5.74 4.09 -4.83
N LEU A 125 -5.40 2.96 -5.43
CA LEU A 125 -4.44 1.99 -4.92
C LEU A 125 -3.32 1.84 -5.95
N ARG A 126 -2.09 2.15 -5.54
CA ARG A 126 -0.92 2.22 -6.41
C ARG A 126 0.31 1.74 -5.67
N ARG A 127 1.43 1.61 -6.39
CA ARG A 127 2.72 1.22 -5.82
C ARG A 127 3.85 2.11 -6.31
N ILE A 128 4.88 2.21 -5.50
CA ILE A 128 6.12 2.91 -5.80
C ILE A 128 7.15 1.84 -6.12
N ALA A 129 7.43 1.68 -7.40
CA ALA A 129 8.40 0.72 -7.88
C ALA A 129 9.83 1.16 -7.52
N VAL A 130 10.75 0.19 -7.55
CA VAL A 130 12.19 0.43 -7.39
C VAL A 130 12.63 1.59 -8.29
N GLY A 131 13.34 2.56 -7.71
CA GLY A 131 13.71 3.80 -8.42
C GLY A 131 12.66 4.92 -8.34
N THR A 132 11.74 4.88 -7.37
CA THR A 132 10.83 5.98 -6.99
C THR A 132 9.77 6.34 -8.04
N THR A 133 9.41 5.37 -8.88
CA THR A 133 8.40 5.55 -9.94
C THR A 133 7.03 5.10 -9.46
N ASP A 134 6.03 5.97 -9.55
CA ASP A 134 4.64 5.61 -9.28
C ASP A 134 4.04 4.74 -10.41
N ARG A 135 3.45 3.61 -10.04
CA ARG A 135 2.85 2.63 -10.97
C ARG A 135 1.49 2.12 -10.48
N PRO A 136 0.64 1.57 -11.37
CA PRO A 136 -0.53 0.80 -10.95
C PRO A 136 -0.13 -0.31 -9.95
N ALA A 137 -1.01 -0.61 -9.00
CA ALA A 137 -0.77 -1.69 -8.05
C ALA A 137 -0.88 -3.09 -8.68
N ALA A 138 -1.58 -3.18 -9.82
CA ALA A 138 -1.74 -4.36 -10.64
C ALA A 138 -1.97 -3.92 -12.10
N THR A 139 -1.72 -4.84 -13.03
CA THR A 139 -2.04 -4.69 -14.45
C THR A 139 -3.50 -4.24 -14.64
N PRO A 140 -3.77 -3.17 -15.40
CA PRO A 140 -5.13 -2.78 -15.72
C PRO A 140 -5.86 -3.87 -16.51
N THR A 141 -7.16 -4.03 -16.25
CA THR A 141 -8.01 -4.88 -17.09
C THR A 141 -8.12 -4.34 -18.51
N LEU A 142 -8.49 -5.19 -19.46
CA LEU A 142 -8.87 -4.77 -20.82
C LEU A 142 -9.97 -3.71 -20.77
N SER A 143 -9.81 -2.68 -21.60
CA SER A 143 -10.78 -1.58 -21.73
C SER A 143 -12.09 -2.01 -22.39
N SER A 144 -12.08 -3.11 -23.13
CA SER A 144 -13.26 -3.74 -23.70
C SER A 144 -13.08 -5.25 -23.77
N ILE A 145 -14.21 -5.99 -23.76
CA ILE A 145 -14.19 -7.43 -23.95
C ILE A 145 -13.73 -7.74 -25.39
N PRO A 146 -12.70 -8.56 -25.61
CA PRO A 146 -12.28 -8.99 -26.94
C PRO A 146 -13.43 -9.67 -27.70
N ALA A 147 -13.43 -9.56 -29.03
CA ALA A 147 -14.45 -10.22 -29.84
C ALA A 147 -14.30 -11.75 -29.73
N ILE A 148 -15.41 -12.41 -29.42
CA ILE A 148 -15.53 -13.87 -29.35
C ILE A 148 -16.35 -14.35 -30.56
N GLY A 149 -15.83 -15.34 -31.27
CA GLY A 149 -16.49 -15.96 -32.42
C GLY A 149 -16.60 -17.47 -32.29
N LEU A 150 -17.49 -18.06 -33.10
CA LEU A 150 -17.53 -19.50 -33.31
C LEU A 150 -16.70 -19.87 -34.54
N THR A 151 -16.06 -21.03 -34.47
CA THR A 151 -15.35 -21.66 -35.59
C THR A 151 -15.63 -23.16 -35.61
N GLY A 152 -15.10 -23.89 -36.60
CA GLY A 152 -15.07 -25.36 -36.58
C GLY A 152 -14.01 -25.88 -35.61
N GLY A 153 -14.28 -26.99 -34.94
CA GLY A 153 -13.39 -27.58 -33.92
C GLY A 153 -13.86 -28.94 -33.42
N ALA A 154 -13.28 -29.38 -32.29
CA ALA A 154 -13.64 -30.62 -31.61
C ALA A 154 -14.27 -30.41 -30.23
N LEU A 155 -14.64 -29.17 -29.87
CA LEU A 155 -15.34 -28.93 -28.61
C LEU A 155 -16.69 -29.66 -28.60
N ALA A 156 -17.04 -30.19 -27.43
CA ALA A 156 -18.37 -30.75 -27.20
C ALA A 156 -19.44 -29.67 -27.36
N ALA A 157 -20.62 -30.05 -27.84
CA ALA A 157 -21.74 -29.12 -27.89
C ALA A 157 -22.17 -28.74 -26.47
N GLY A 158 -22.48 -27.46 -26.24
CA GLY A 158 -22.94 -26.98 -24.94
C GLY A 158 -22.61 -25.51 -24.69
N LYS A 159 -22.96 -25.04 -23.50
CA LYS A 159 -22.68 -23.66 -23.08
C LYS A 159 -21.31 -23.56 -22.42
N TYR A 160 -20.52 -22.60 -22.86
CA TYR A 160 -19.21 -22.32 -22.31
C TYR A 160 -19.20 -20.92 -21.69
N LEU A 161 -18.55 -20.80 -20.53
CA LEU A 161 -18.20 -19.53 -19.94
C LEU A 161 -16.76 -19.18 -20.35
N VAL A 162 -16.54 -17.92 -20.76
CA VAL A 162 -15.23 -17.41 -21.19
C VAL A 162 -14.93 -16.09 -20.49
N ALA A 163 -13.71 -15.95 -19.97
CA ALA A 163 -13.19 -14.69 -19.44
C ALA A 163 -11.71 -14.54 -19.81
N MET A 164 -11.23 -13.31 -19.86
CA MET A 164 -9.85 -13.01 -20.22
C MET A 164 -9.19 -12.12 -19.18
N THR A 165 -7.89 -12.30 -18.97
CA THR A 165 -7.03 -11.37 -18.24
C THR A 165 -5.89 -10.91 -19.14
N VAL A 166 -5.21 -9.83 -18.77
CA VAL A 166 -3.95 -9.39 -19.38
C VAL A 166 -2.84 -9.63 -18.39
N ARG A 167 -1.67 -10.07 -18.88
CA ARG A 167 -0.47 -10.17 -18.08
C ARG A 167 0.57 -9.17 -18.59
N ASP A 168 1.12 -8.37 -17.68
CA ASP A 168 2.26 -7.50 -17.97
C ASP A 168 3.29 -7.52 -16.82
N ALA A 169 4.19 -6.55 -16.79
CA ALA A 169 5.22 -6.44 -15.75
C ALA A 169 4.64 -6.19 -14.34
N ASP A 170 3.41 -5.71 -14.24
CA ASP A 170 2.69 -5.45 -13.00
C ASP A 170 1.80 -6.65 -12.56
N GLY A 171 1.93 -7.80 -13.22
CA GLY A 171 1.26 -9.05 -12.86
C GLY A 171 0.14 -9.42 -13.82
N GLU A 172 -0.92 -10.03 -13.28
CA GLU A 172 -2.12 -10.37 -14.02
C GLU A 172 -3.26 -9.42 -13.65
N SER A 173 -4.02 -8.99 -14.64
CA SER A 173 -5.14 -8.07 -14.44
C SER A 173 -6.33 -8.77 -13.80
N PRO A 174 -7.29 -8.00 -13.25
CA PRO A 174 -8.64 -8.51 -13.07
C PRO A 174 -9.19 -9.07 -14.39
N ALA A 175 -10.05 -10.08 -14.28
CA ALA A 175 -10.71 -10.67 -15.45
C ALA A 175 -11.75 -9.72 -16.05
N THR A 176 -11.97 -9.85 -17.36
CA THR A 176 -13.15 -9.28 -18.02
C THR A 176 -14.43 -9.87 -17.43
N PRO A 177 -15.60 -9.21 -17.60
CA PRO A 177 -16.88 -9.86 -17.39
C PRO A 177 -16.95 -11.19 -18.15
N VAL A 178 -17.58 -12.19 -17.52
CA VAL A 178 -17.75 -13.52 -18.12
C VAL A 178 -18.74 -13.43 -19.28
N VAL A 179 -18.37 -14.00 -20.41
CA VAL A 179 -19.24 -14.17 -21.58
C VAL A 179 -19.67 -15.63 -21.69
N GLN A 180 -20.96 -15.87 -21.86
CA GLN A 180 -21.48 -17.20 -22.16
C GLN A 180 -21.65 -17.35 -23.67
N ILE A 181 -21.17 -18.47 -24.23
CA ILE A 181 -21.29 -18.80 -25.65
C ILE A 181 -21.86 -20.21 -25.81
N ASP A 182 -22.78 -20.39 -26.76
CA ASP A 182 -23.35 -21.69 -27.10
C ASP A 182 -22.56 -22.25 -28.30
N VAL A 183 -21.90 -23.39 -28.07
CA VAL A 183 -21.02 -24.02 -29.07
C VAL A 183 -21.76 -25.20 -29.67
N PRO A 184 -21.96 -25.25 -31.01
CA PRO A 184 -22.57 -26.39 -31.67
C PRO A 184 -21.63 -27.60 -31.69
N ALA A 185 -22.16 -28.78 -32.03
CA ALA A 185 -21.33 -29.96 -32.25
C ALA A 185 -20.27 -29.71 -33.35
N ASN A 186 -19.06 -30.21 -33.14
CA ASN A 186 -17.88 -29.93 -33.97
C ASN A 186 -17.53 -28.42 -34.03
N GLY A 187 -17.89 -27.69 -32.98
CA GLY A 187 -17.60 -26.28 -32.84
C GLY A 187 -16.23 -26.02 -32.21
N GLY A 188 -15.82 -24.76 -32.27
CA GLY A 188 -14.66 -24.20 -31.61
C GLY A 188 -14.92 -22.74 -31.29
N ILE A 189 -14.09 -22.17 -30.41
CA ILE A 189 -14.19 -20.76 -30.02
C ILE A 189 -12.95 -20.02 -30.52
N THR A 190 -13.16 -18.81 -31.04
CA THR A 190 -12.09 -17.87 -31.38
C THR A 190 -12.14 -16.63 -30.51
N VAL A 191 -10.97 -16.16 -30.07
CA VAL A 191 -10.82 -14.89 -29.36
C VAL A 191 -9.84 -14.00 -30.12
N SER A 192 -10.26 -12.77 -30.41
CA SER A 192 -9.44 -11.76 -31.10
C SER A 192 -9.11 -10.59 -30.18
N SER A 193 -7.83 -10.48 -29.78
CA SER A 193 -7.32 -9.42 -28.91
C SER A 193 -6.10 -8.73 -29.53
N SER A 194 -5.99 -7.41 -29.32
CA SER A 194 -4.81 -6.62 -29.64
C SER A 194 -3.80 -6.54 -28.49
N ALA A 195 -4.10 -7.14 -27.35
CA ALA A 195 -3.21 -7.30 -26.20
C ALA A 195 -2.88 -8.78 -25.98
N ALA A 196 -1.74 -9.06 -25.35
CA ALA A 196 -1.44 -10.38 -24.83
C ALA A 196 -2.44 -10.75 -23.72
N ILE A 197 -3.07 -11.92 -23.81
CA ILE A 197 -4.16 -12.32 -22.92
C ILE A 197 -4.01 -13.76 -22.44
N GLU A 198 -4.53 -14.01 -21.25
CA GLU A 198 -4.84 -15.35 -20.77
C GLU A 198 -6.35 -15.60 -21.02
N VAL A 199 -6.69 -16.75 -21.58
CA VAL A 199 -8.08 -17.14 -21.87
C VAL A 199 -8.49 -18.26 -20.91
N TYR A 200 -9.49 -17.94 -20.08
CA TYR A 200 -10.10 -18.87 -19.16
C TYR A 200 -11.45 -19.34 -19.72
N MET A 201 -11.69 -20.65 -19.66
CA MET A 201 -12.92 -21.27 -20.17
C MET A 201 -13.42 -22.36 -19.24
N SER A 202 -14.74 -22.57 -19.20
CA SER A 202 -15.35 -23.72 -18.53
C SER A 202 -15.34 -24.99 -19.38
N ALA A 203 -15.66 -26.11 -18.75
CA ALA A 203 -16.17 -27.29 -19.44
C ALA A 203 -17.55 -26.99 -20.10
N PRO A 204 -18.03 -27.82 -21.05
CA PRO A 204 -19.39 -27.71 -21.58
C PRO A 204 -20.42 -27.81 -20.45
N ASP A 205 -21.34 -26.84 -20.40
CA ASP A 205 -22.36 -26.65 -19.37
C ASP A 205 -21.81 -26.57 -17.93
N GLY A 206 -20.52 -26.24 -17.80
CA GLY A 206 -19.83 -26.07 -16.54
C GLY A 206 -19.84 -24.62 -16.04
N ASP A 207 -19.48 -24.45 -14.77
CA ASP A 207 -19.44 -23.17 -14.06
C ASP A 207 -18.03 -22.76 -13.58
N VAL A 208 -17.05 -23.67 -13.69
CA VAL A 208 -15.66 -23.42 -13.27
C VAL A 208 -14.81 -22.98 -14.46
N LEU A 209 -14.28 -21.76 -14.39
CA LEU A 209 -13.30 -21.25 -15.34
C LEU A 209 -11.90 -21.82 -15.04
N THR A 210 -11.24 -22.33 -16.06
CA THR A 210 -9.86 -22.83 -15.99
C THR A 210 -9.03 -22.22 -17.11
N LEU A 211 -7.73 -22.01 -16.86
CA LEU A 211 -6.84 -21.47 -17.89
C LEU A 211 -6.72 -22.47 -19.04
N GLN A 212 -7.10 -22.06 -20.24
CA GLN A 212 -6.98 -22.89 -21.44
C GLN A 212 -5.83 -22.45 -22.34
N ARG A 213 -5.53 -21.15 -22.38
CA ARG A 213 -4.55 -20.61 -23.33
C ARG A 213 -3.91 -19.31 -22.85
N SER A 214 -2.65 -19.14 -23.21
CA SER A 214 -1.88 -17.90 -23.07
C SER A 214 -1.49 -17.43 -24.47
N GLU A 215 -1.82 -16.20 -24.83
CA GLU A 215 -1.63 -15.67 -26.17
C GLU A 215 -0.84 -14.36 -26.15
N ALA A 216 0.08 -14.22 -27.10
CA ALA A 216 0.81 -12.97 -27.32
C ALA A 216 -0.04 -11.94 -28.07
N THR A 217 0.48 -10.72 -28.21
CA THR A 217 -0.18 -9.61 -28.92
C THR A 217 -0.48 -9.97 -30.39
N GLY A 218 -1.74 -9.85 -30.82
CA GLY A 218 -2.20 -10.17 -32.18
C GLY A 218 -2.88 -11.55 -32.29
N ALA A 219 -4.04 -11.62 -32.94
CA ALA A 219 -4.93 -12.79 -33.01
C ALA A 219 -4.21 -14.03 -33.60
N ILE A 220 -4.45 -15.26 -33.13
CA ILE A 220 -5.73 -15.98 -33.14
C ILE A 220 -5.68 -17.10 -32.09
N ALA A 221 -6.46 -16.98 -31.01
CA ALA A 221 -6.65 -18.09 -30.07
C ALA A 221 -7.77 -18.99 -30.61
N ILE A 222 -7.42 -20.08 -31.29
CA ILE A 222 -8.36 -21.14 -31.68
C ILE A 222 -8.38 -22.18 -30.55
N LEU A 223 -9.52 -22.29 -29.87
CA LEU A 223 -9.81 -23.35 -28.90
C LEU A 223 -10.62 -24.43 -29.62
N THR A 224 -9.96 -25.54 -30.00
CA THR A 224 -10.53 -26.60 -30.84
C THR A 224 -10.24 -28.03 -30.39
N HIS A 225 -9.68 -28.21 -29.19
CA HIS A 225 -9.22 -29.51 -28.68
C HIS A 225 -10.33 -30.31 -28.01
#